data_AF-A0A7J3ZA76-F1
#
_entry.id   AF-A0A7J3ZA76-F1
#
_cell.length_a   1.000
_cell.length_b   1.000
_cell.length_c   1.000
_cell.angle_alpha   90.00
_cell.angle_beta   90.00
_cell.angle_gamma   90.00
#
_symmetry.space_group_name_H-M   'P 1'
#
loop_
_entity.id
_entity.type
_entity.pdbx_description
1 polymer ?
#
loop_
_entity_poly.entity_id
_entity_poly.type
_entity_poly.pdbx_seq_one_letter_code
_entity_poly.pdbx_strand_id
1 'polypeptide(L)'
;MFDGKGFADRAYTPLGYYETYKPALGLYTARLLAMKSDIELFGNLLNPIEPFAILYNSDLQGVGDLNIETASLIAIALYSDLPT
;
A
#
# COMPACT_ATOMS: atom_id res chain seq x y z
N MET A 1 -11.50 6.78 3.15
CA MET A 1 -11.67 5.84 4.30
C MET A 1 -11.09 4.49 3.87
N PHE A 2 -10.51 3.69 4.77
CA PHE A 2 -10.06 2.35 4.39
C PHE A 2 -11.25 1.41 4.27
N ASP A 3 -11.38 0.70 3.15
CA ASP A 3 -12.54 -0.15 2.83
C ASP A 3 -12.24 -1.65 2.83
N GLY A 4 -11.04 -2.05 3.28
CA GLY A 4 -10.56 -3.43 3.25
C GLY A 4 -9.81 -3.80 1.98
N LYS A 5 -9.94 -3.01 0.91
CA LYS A 5 -9.16 -3.16 -0.33
C LYS A 5 -8.15 -2.06 -0.52
N GLY A 6 -8.42 -0.88 0.04
CA GLY A 6 -7.52 0.25 -0.02
C GLY A 6 -8.11 1.47 0.65
N PHE A 7 -7.46 2.61 0.47
CA PHE A 7 -7.98 3.88 0.93
C PHE A 7 -8.85 4.49 -0.17
N ALA A 8 -10.15 4.24 -0.11
CA ALA A 8 -11.15 4.88 -0.96
C ALA A 8 -11.25 6.38 -0.61
N ASP A 9 -10.42 7.18 -1.27
CA ASP A 9 -10.31 8.61 -1.04
C ASP A 9 -10.54 9.41 -2.33
N ARG A 10 -10.06 10.65 -2.42
CA ARG A 10 -10.29 11.51 -3.59
C ARG A 10 -9.80 10.91 -4.91
N ALA A 11 -8.75 10.09 -4.92
CA ALA A 11 -8.26 9.46 -6.15
C ALA A 11 -9.18 8.30 -6.60
N TYR A 12 -9.82 7.62 -5.64
CA TYR A 12 -10.73 6.52 -5.90
C TYR A 12 -12.04 6.98 -6.54
N THR A 13 -12.65 8.07 -6.07
CA THR A 13 -13.95 8.55 -6.57
C THR A 13 -14.02 8.80 -8.09
N PRO A 14 -13.01 9.41 -8.74
CA PRO A 14 -13.04 9.65 -10.18
C PRO A 14 -12.52 8.48 -11.03
N LEU A 15 -11.63 7.63 -10.51
CA LEU A 15 -10.90 6.63 -11.31
C LEU A 15 -11.26 5.18 -10.99
N GLY A 16 -11.81 4.90 -9.81
CA GLY A 16 -12.01 3.53 -9.31
C GLY A 16 -10.71 2.81 -8.91
N TYR A 17 -9.62 3.56 -8.74
CA TYR A 17 -8.30 3.03 -8.37
C TYR A 17 -7.85 3.56 -7.01
N TYR A 18 -7.05 2.77 -6.32
CA TYR A 18 -6.45 3.11 -5.03
C TYR A 18 -5.01 3.55 -5.23
N GLU A 19 -4.52 4.47 -4.39
CA GLU A 19 -3.10 4.85 -4.41
C GLU A 19 -2.24 3.85 -3.63
N THR A 20 -1.23 3.28 -4.28
CA THR A 20 -0.39 2.21 -3.72
C THR A 20 0.50 2.68 -2.57
N TYR A 21 0.90 3.96 -2.55
CA TYR A 21 1.76 4.48 -1.50
C TYR A 21 1.08 4.49 -0.11
N LYS A 22 -0.26 4.51 -0.04
CA LYS A 22 -1.00 4.60 1.22
C LYS A 22 -0.95 3.32 2.06
N PRO A 23 -1.24 2.13 1.52
CA PRO A 23 -0.99 0.92 2.27
C PRO A 23 0.49 0.76 2.62
N ALA A 24 1.43 1.21 1.78
CA ALA A 24 2.87 1.20 2.10
C ALA A 24 3.19 2.06 3.33
N LEU A 25 2.63 3.29 3.38
CA LEU A 25 2.75 4.17 4.54
C LEU A 25 2.09 3.56 5.78
N GLY A 26 0.93 2.91 5.60
CA GLY A 26 0.23 2.18 6.65
C GLY A 26 1.08 1.08 7.26
N LEU A 27 1.68 0.22 6.42
CA LEU A 27 2.57 -0.85 6.86
C LEU A 27 3.81 -0.29 7.58
N TYR A 28 4.46 0.72 7.01
CA TYR A 28 5.62 1.37 7.64
C TYR A 28 5.29 1.89 9.04
N THR A 29 4.16 2.59 9.17
CA THR A 29 3.70 3.16 10.45
C THR A 29 3.32 2.06 11.44
N ALA A 30 2.61 1.03 11.00
CA ALA A 30 2.20 -0.09 11.83
C ALA A 30 3.42 -0.85 12.40
N ARG A 31 4.47 -1.04 11.59
CA ARG A 31 5.75 -1.63 12.03
C ARG A 31 6.45 -0.77 13.08
N LEU A 32 6.55 0.55 12.85
CA LEU A 32 7.13 1.47 13.83
C LEU A 32 6.41 1.47 15.18
N LEU A 33 5.09 1.27 15.18
CA LEU A 33 4.25 1.26 16.39
C LEU A 33 4.00 -0.15 16.95
N ALA A 34 4.60 -1.19 16.37
CA ALA A 34 4.38 -2.60 16.72
C ALA A 34 2.89 -3.03 16.73
N MET A 35 2.10 -2.51 15.79
CA MET A 35 0.66 -2.81 15.65
C MET A 35 0.45 -4.08 14.81
N LYS A 36 0.58 -5.25 15.44
CA LYS A 36 0.61 -6.56 14.76
C LYS A 36 -0.53 -6.81 13.77
N SER A 37 -1.78 -6.50 14.14
CA SER A 37 -2.94 -6.67 13.26
C SER A 37 -2.83 -5.88 11.96
N ASP A 38 -2.29 -4.67 12.07
CA ASP A 38 -2.21 -3.73 10.95
C ASP A 38 -0.99 -4.05 10.08
N ILE A 39 0.09 -4.56 10.68
CA ILE A 39 1.24 -5.11 9.96
C ILE A 39 0.78 -6.26 9.06
N GLU A 40 0.02 -7.21 9.61
CA GLU A 40 -0.53 -8.33 8.84
C GLU A 40 -1.50 -7.85 7.74
N LEU A 41 -2.43 -6.95 8.09
CA LEU A 41 -3.40 -6.39 7.15
C LEU A 41 -2.73 -5.72 5.95
N PHE A 42 -1.82 -4.77 6.21
CA PHE A 42 -1.19 -4.02 5.13
C PHE A 42 -0.14 -4.86 4.38
N GLY A 43 0.56 -5.77 5.04
CA GLY A 43 1.47 -6.71 4.40
C GLY A 43 0.75 -7.63 3.42
N ASN A 44 -0.38 -8.21 3.83
CA ASN A 44 -1.20 -9.07 2.97
C ASN A 44 -1.83 -8.30 1.80
N LEU A 45 -2.09 -7.00 1.98
CA LEU A 45 -2.61 -6.14 0.92
C LEU A 45 -1.52 -5.75 -0.09
N LEU A 46 -0.30 -5.41 0.36
CA LEU A 46 0.78 -4.94 -0.51
C LEU A 46 1.44 -6.04 -1.32
N ASN A 47 1.76 -7.18 -0.69
CA ASN A 47 2.51 -8.26 -1.33
C ASN A 47 1.98 -8.72 -2.70
N PRO A 48 0.65 -8.85 -2.93
CA PRO A 48 0.12 -9.29 -4.22
C PRO A 48 0.03 -8.18 -5.28
N ILE A 49 0.33 -6.91 -4.95
CA ILE A 49 0.21 -5.82 -5.93
C ILE A 49 1.33 -5.91 -6.97
N GLU A 50 0.97 -6.16 -8.23
CA GLU A 50 1.94 -6.27 -9.33
C GLU A 50 1.46 -5.54 -10.61
N PRO A 51 2.32 -4.72 -11.25
CA PRO A 51 3.57 -4.18 -10.72
C PRO A 51 3.31 -3.18 -9.57
N PHE A 52 4.34 -2.78 -8.82
CA PHE A 52 4.24 -1.69 -7.82
C PHE A 52 4.13 -0.30 -8.48
N ALA A 53 3.05 -0.07 -9.22
CA ALA A 53 2.71 1.19 -9.86
C ALA A 53 2.11 2.20 -8.86
N ILE A 54 1.91 3.45 -9.31
CA ILE A 54 1.30 4.53 -8.50
C ILE A 54 -0.10 4.18 -7.98
N LEU A 55 -0.87 3.43 -8.76
CA LEU A 55 -2.22 3.03 -8.44
C LEU A 55 -2.35 1.51 -8.48
N TYR A 56 -3.42 0.99 -7.89
CA TYR A 56 -3.89 -0.37 -8.08
C TYR A 56 -5.42 -0.44 -8.12
N ASN A 57 -5.96 -1.43 -8.82
CA ASN A 57 -7.41 -1.64 -8.91
C ASN A 57 -7.92 -2.57 -7.79
N SER A 58 -9.23 -2.84 -7.78
CA SER A 58 -9.86 -3.71 -6.78
C SER A 58 -9.42 -5.18 -6.82
N ASP A 59 -8.71 -5.58 -7.87
CA ASP A 59 -8.16 -6.91 -8.08
C ASP A 59 -6.66 -6.96 -7.76
N LEU A 60 -6.13 -5.90 -7.11
CA LEU A 60 -4.72 -5.75 -6.72
C LEU A 60 -3.75 -5.71 -7.91
N GLN A 61 -4.23 -5.34 -9.10
CA GLN A 61 -3.34 -5.12 -10.24
C GLN A 61 -2.82 -3.69 -10.22
N GLY A 62 -1.51 -3.52 -10.37
CA GLY A 62 -0.88 -2.21 -10.51
C GLY A 62 -1.30 -1.50 -11.79
N VAL A 63 -1.67 -0.23 -11.69
CA VAL A 63 -2.12 0.61 -12.80
C VAL A 63 -1.33 1.91 -12.86
N GLY A 64 -1.01 2.34 -14.08
CA GLY A 64 -0.26 3.57 -14.34
C GLY A 64 1.24 3.36 -14.29
N ASP A 65 1.96 4.47 -14.12
CA ASP A 65 3.41 4.47 -14.19
C ASP A 65 4.05 3.97 -12.89
N LEU A 66 5.28 3.47 -13.03
CA LEU A 66 6.17 3.32 -11.89
C LEU A 66 6.61 4.71 -11.43
N ASN A 67 6.59 4.91 -10.11
CA ASN A 67 7.01 6.14 -9.49
C ASN A 67 8.04 5.81 -8.40
N ILE A 68 9.16 6.55 -8.39
CA ILE A 68 10.29 6.24 -7.52
C ILE A 68 9.94 6.42 -6.04
N GLU A 69 9.11 7.40 -5.70
CA GLU A 69 8.68 7.65 -4.33
C GLU A 69 7.81 6.52 -3.81
N THR A 70 6.85 6.05 -4.62
CA THR A 70 5.97 4.93 -4.29
C THR A 70 6.77 3.64 -4.14
N ALA A 71 7.64 3.34 -5.09
CA ALA A 71 8.50 2.15 -5.05
C ALA A 71 9.44 2.17 -3.84
N SER A 72 10.04 3.32 -3.53
CA SER A 72 10.93 3.48 -2.38
C SER A 72 10.18 3.25 -1.06
N LEU A 73 8.97 3.78 -0.93
CA LEU A 73 8.17 3.62 0.28
C LEU A 73 7.73 2.16 0.47
N ILE A 74 7.33 1.48 -0.61
CA ILE A 74 6.99 0.05 -0.58
C ILE A 74 8.22 -0.77 -0.15
N ALA A 75 9.39 -0.48 -0.72
CA ALA A 75 10.61 -1.18 -0.36
C ALA A 75 10.99 -0.98 1.11
N ILE A 76 10.88 0.25 1.61
CA ILE A 76 11.11 0.55 3.04
C ILE A 76 10.09 -0.21 3.91
N ALA A 77 8.81 -0.20 3.55
CA ALA A 77 7.76 -0.82 4.35
C ALA A 77 7.89 -2.34 4.43
N LEU A 78 8.22 -3.00 3.31
CA LEU A 78 8.33 -4.46 3.21
C LEU A 78 9.68 -4.99 3.70
N TYR A 79 10.79 -4.33 3.37
CA TYR A 79 12.12 -4.94 3.49
C TYR A 79 13.04 -4.29 4.53
N SER A 80 12.66 -3.17 5.14
CA SER A 80 13.48 -2.60 6.22
C SER A 80 13.45 -3.48 7.46
N ASP A 81 14.52 -3.39 8.24
CA ASP A 81 14.63 -4.02 9.56
C ASP A 81 13.88 -3.18 10.63
N LEU A 82 12.56 -3.11 10.47
CA LEU A 82 11.64 -2.50 11.44
C LEU A 82 10.98 -3.59 12.30
N PRO A 83 10.52 -3.25 13.51
CA PRO A 83 9.78 -4.20 14.34
C PRO A 83 8.59 -4.85 13.60
N THR A 84 8.28 -6.09 13.97
CA THR A 84 7.19 -6.92 13.43
C THR A 84 6.20 -7.29 14.51
#